data_AF-A0A7S2D3L1-F1
#
_entry.id   AF-A0A7S2D3L1-F1
#
_cell.length_a   1.000
_cell.length_b   1.000
_cell.length_c   1.000
_cell.angle_alpha   90.00
_cell.angle_beta   90.00
_cell.angle_gamma   90.00
#
_symmetry.space_group_name_H-M   'P 1'
#
loop_
_entity.id
_entity.type
_entity.pdbx_description
1 polymer ?
#
loop_
_entity_poly.entity_id
_entity_poly.type
_entity_poly.pdbx_seq_one_letter_code
_entity_poly.pdbx_strand_id
1 'polypeptide(L)'
;DKSGAFALPGGGRLYKGDLEPRFSRLDAVNGVVRLWCGDITTLEVDGIVNAANTGLWAGGGICGAIHKAAGPLLADECQGIGRPPERCPTGNTVLTSGYRLAAKHVLH
;
A
#
# COMPACT_ATOMS: atom_id res chain seq x y z
N ASP A 1 10.74 -24.77 2.41
CA ASP A 1 11.52 -23.67 1.81
C ASP A 1 10.56 -22.50 1.58
N LYS A 2 11.05 -21.26 1.64
CA LYS A 2 10.21 -20.06 1.76
C LYS A 2 9.72 -19.54 0.41
N SER A 3 8.87 -20.30 -0.29
CA SER A 3 8.18 -19.85 -1.51
C SER A 3 6.71 -19.47 -1.23
N GLY A 4 6.45 -18.85 -0.07
CA GLY A 4 5.14 -18.29 0.28
C GLY A 4 4.82 -17.06 -0.56
N ALA A 5 4.70 -17.24 -1.88
CA ALA A 5 4.03 -16.30 -2.73
C ALA A 5 2.60 -16.16 -2.20
N PHE A 6 2.22 -14.94 -1.86
CA PHE A 6 0.86 -14.59 -1.51
C PHE A 6 -0.06 -15.07 -2.64
N ALA A 7 -0.73 -16.20 -2.41
CA ALA A 7 -1.80 -16.67 -3.25
C ALA A 7 -3.00 -15.78 -2.92
N LEU A 8 -3.11 -14.62 -3.58
CA LEU A 8 -4.42 -14.02 -3.78
C LEU A 8 -5.31 -15.15 -4.33
N PRO A 9 -6.46 -15.46 -3.70
CA PRO A 9 -7.27 -16.60 -4.07
C PRO A 9 -7.53 -16.61 -5.58
N GLY A 10 -7.34 -17.80 -6.17
CA GLY A 10 -7.10 -18.00 -7.60
C GLY A 10 -8.13 -17.41 -8.56
N GLY A 11 -7.71 -17.26 -9.82
CA GLY A 11 -8.64 -17.07 -10.93
C GLY A 11 -8.98 -15.62 -11.28
N GLY A 12 -8.02 -14.70 -11.17
CA GLY A 12 -8.20 -13.36 -11.73
C GLY A 12 -8.56 -13.43 -13.22
N ARG A 13 -9.77 -13.00 -13.59
CA ARG A 13 -10.21 -12.88 -14.98
C ARG A 13 -9.67 -11.57 -15.54
N LEU A 14 -9.02 -11.60 -16.71
CA LEU A 14 -8.73 -10.37 -17.42
C LEU A 14 -10.04 -9.61 -17.65
N TYR A 15 -10.07 -8.34 -17.27
CA TYR A 15 -11.18 -7.46 -17.57
C TYR A 15 -11.35 -7.40 -19.10
N LYS A 16 -12.51 -7.83 -19.59
CA LYS A 16 -12.94 -7.62 -20.97
C LYS A 16 -13.82 -6.38 -20.96
N GLY A 17 -13.20 -5.22 -21.21
CA GLY A 17 -13.92 -3.98 -21.40
C GLY A 17 -14.41 -3.84 -22.84
N ASP A 18 -15.32 -2.90 -23.05
CA ASP A 18 -15.90 -2.58 -24.37
C ASP A 18 -15.04 -1.55 -25.15
N LEU A 19 -13.87 -1.20 -24.63
CA LEU A 19 -12.97 -0.21 -25.22
C LEU A 19 -11.84 -0.87 -26.00
N GLU A 20 -11.53 -0.32 -27.17
CA GLU A 20 -10.34 -0.71 -27.93
C GLU A 20 -9.06 -0.39 -27.13
N PRO A 21 -8.19 -1.39 -26.88
CA PRO A 21 -7.01 -1.20 -26.05
C PRO A 21 -5.96 -0.34 -26.76
N ARG A 22 -5.41 0.67 -26.06
CA ARG A 22 -4.28 1.49 -26.55
C ARG A 22 -2.94 0.75 -26.52
N PHE A 23 -2.84 -0.31 -25.74
CA PHE A 23 -1.62 -1.08 -25.55
C PHE A 23 -1.86 -2.54 -25.93
N SER A 24 -0.87 -3.14 -26.59
CA SER A 24 -0.88 -4.58 -26.85
C SER A 24 -0.89 -5.36 -25.54
N ARG A 25 -1.51 -6.55 -25.59
CA ARG A 25 -1.50 -7.48 -24.46
C ARG A 25 -0.07 -7.88 -24.11
N LEU A 26 0.29 -7.77 -22.83
CA LEU A 26 1.58 -8.21 -22.30
C LEU A 26 1.36 -9.18 -21.12
N ASP A 27 1.51 -10.48 -21.37
CA ASP A 27 1.24 -11.50 -20.34
C ASP A 27 2.16 -11.39 -19.12
N ALA A 28 3.40 -10.92 -19.30
CA ALA A 28 4.32 -10.64 -18.20
C ALA A 28 3.77 -9.58 -17.24
N VAL A 29 3.12 -8.52 -17.75
CA VAL A 29 2.51 -7.45 -16.94
C VAL A 29 1.18 -7.93 -16.33
N ASN A 30 0.36 -8.59 -17.14
CA ASN A 30 -0.91 -9.17 -16.68
C ASN A 30 -0.70 -10.22 -15.57
N GLY A 31 0.47 -10.87 -15.54
CA GLY A 31 0.86 -11.83 -14.52
C GLY A 31 1.14 -11.22 -13.15
N VAL A 32 1.46 -9.91 -13.07
CA VAL A 32 1.92 -9.26 -11.84
C VAL A 32 1.03 -8.11 -11.35
N VAL A 33 0.08 -7.65 -12.17
CA VAL A 33 -0.93 -6.65 -11.78
C VAL A 33 -2.23 -7.33 -11.40
N ARG A 34 -2.86 -6.88 -10.31
CA ARG A 34 -4.13 -7.41 -9.82
C ARG A 34 -5.04 -6.27 -9.40
N LEU A 35 -6.33 -6.43 -9.68
CA LEU A 35 -7.39 -5.62 -9.08
C LEU A 35 -8.00 -6.42 -7.94
N TRP A 36 -8.09 -5.81 -6.77
CA TRP A 36 -8.68 -6.42 -5.59
C TRP A 36 -9.51 -5.38 -4.84
N CYS A 37 -10.64 -5.81 -4.28
CA CYS A 37 -11.52 -4.97 -3.49
C CYS A 37 -11.58 -5.54 -2.07
N GLY A 38 -11.15 -4.75 -1.10
CA GLY A 38 -11.13 -5.12 0.32
C GLY A 38 -10.34 -4.12 1.15
N ASP A 39 -10.09 -4.47 2.41
CA ASP A 39 -9.33 -3.66 3.36
C ASP A 39 -7.82 -3.88 3.21
N ILE A 40 -7.12 -2.87 2.70
CA ILE A 40 -5.66 -2.93 2.44
C ILE A 40 -4.84 -3.27 3.70
N THR A 41 -5.35 -2.95 4.90
CA THR A 41 -4.63 -3.18 6.17
C THR A 41 -4.46 -4.67 6.50
N THR A 42 -5.22 -5.54 5.81
CA THR A 42 -5.21 -6.99 5.99
C THR A 42 -4.28 -7.72 5.02
N LEU A 43 -3.71 -7.02 4.03
CA LEU A 43 -2.85 -7.65 3.02
C LEU A 43 -1.49 -8.05 3.60
N GLU A 44 -1.16 -9.34 3.53
CA GLU A 44 0.15 -9.88 3.88
C GLU A 44 1.11 -9.74 2.68
N VAL A 45 1.66 -8.54 2.52
CA VAL A 45 2.56 -8.16 1.43
C VAL A 45 3.79 -7.44 1.96
N ASP A 46 4.79 -7.23 1.11
CA ASP A 46 6.01 -6.53 1.53
C ASP A 46 5.73 -5.06 1.90
N GLY A 47 4.79 -4.39 1.24
CA GLY A 47 4.41 -3.04 1.59
C GLY A 47 3.04 -2.65 1.07
N ILE A 48 2.38 -1.79 1.82
CA ILE A 48 1.14 -1.11 1.40
C ILE A 48 1.40 0.38 1.25
N VAL A 49 0.71 1.02 0.32
CA VAL A 49 0.80 2.47 0.12
C VAL A 49 -0.29 3.16 0.94
N ASN A 50 0.09 4.14 1.74
CA ASN A 50 -0.80 5.05 2.43
C ASN A 50 -0.96 6.33 1.60
N ALA A 51 -2.19 6.78 1.37
CA ALA A 51 -2.44 8.12 0.83
C ALA A 51 -2.30 9.14 1.98
N ALA A 52 -1.07 9.50 2.31
CA ALA A 52 -0.75 10.37 3.43
C ALA A 52 -0.90 11.87 3.08
N ASN A 53 -0.83 12.70 4.11
CA ASN A 53 -0.57 14.14 3.97
C ASN A 53 0.93 14.42 4.12
N THR A 54 1.37 15.59 3.69
CA THR A 54 2.80 15.94 3.68
C THR A 54 3.44 16.01 5.07
N GLY A 55 2.63 16.08 6.14
CA GLY A 55 3.11 16.07 7.51
C GLY A 55 3.23 14.69 8.15
N LEU A 56 2.87 13.60 7.45
CA LEU A 56 2.85 12.22 7.96
C LEU A 56 2.04 12.02 9.24
N TRP A 57 1.04 12.88 9.46
CA TRP A 57 0.15 12.78 10.60
C TRP A 57 -1.01 11.82 10.31
N ALA A 58 -1.47 11.12 11.35
CA ALA A 58 -2.70 10.35 11.26
C ALA A 58 -3.86 11.26 10.82
N GLY A 59 -4.59 10.84 9.80
CA GLY A 59 -5.75 11.54 9.26
C GLY A 59 -7.02 10.68 9.28
N GLY A 60 -8.02 11.06 8.49
CA GLY A 60 -9.20 10.24 8.22
C GLY A 60 -8.97 9.22 7.09
N GLY A 61 -10.05 8.58 6.63
CA GLY A 61 -10.04 7.70 5.47
C GLY A 61 -9.03 6.54 5.59
N ILE A 62 -8.33 6.24 4.50
CA ILE A 62 -7.36 5.14 4.45
C ILE A 62 -6.17 5.36 5.37
N CYS A 63 -5.70 6.61 5.52
CA CYS A 63 -4.60 6.95 6.43
C CYS A 63 -4.98 6.65 7.88
N GLY A 64 -6.18 7.04 8.30
CA GLY A 64 -6.69 6.70 9.63
C GLY A 64 -6.84 5.20 9.85
N ALA A 65 -7.33 4.46 8.85
CA ALA A 65 -7.45 3.01 8.92
C ALA A 65 -6.08 2.33 9.09
N ILE A 66 -5.07 2.74 8.31
CA ILE A 66 -3.70 2.25 8.41
C ILE A 66 -3.10 2.57 9.78
N HIS A 67 -3.19 3.81 10.26
CA HIS A 67 -2.66 4.17 11.59
C HIS A 67 -3.34 3.39 12.72
N LYS A 68 -4.67 3.21 12.64
CA LYS A 68 -5.41 2.43 13.63
C LYS A 68 -4.97 0.96 13.64
N ALA A 69 -4.79 0.36 12.46
CA ALA A 69 -4.39 -1.04 12.33
C ALA A 69 -2.92 -1.28 12.71
N ALA A 70 -2.00 -0.41 12.27
CA ALA A 70 -0.57 -0.49 12.59
C ALA A 70 -0.27 -0.26 14.08
N GLY A 71 -1.09 0.58 14.74
CA GLY A 71 -0.92 0.93 16.15
C GLY A 71 -0.05 2.17 16.36
N PRO A 72 0.16 2.58 17.63
CA PRO A 72 0.74 3.88 17.98
C PRO A 72 2.18 4.06 17.50
N LEU A 73 2.97 2.98 17.43
CA LEU A 73 4.37 3.05 17.03
C LEU A 73 4.57 3.58 15.60
N LEU A 74 3.57 3.43 14.72
CA LEU A 74 3.62 4.05 13.39
C LEU A 74 3.63 5.58 13.48
N ALA A 75 2.80 6.15 14.35
CA ALA A 75 2.78 7.59 14.56
C ALA A 75 4.09 8.08 15.18
N ASP A 76 4.65 7.31 16.13
CA ASP A 76 5.93 7.62 16.76
C ASP A 76 7.09 7.65 15.75
N GLU A 77 7.15 6.66 14.85
CA GLU A 77 8.15 6.65 13.77
C GLU A 77 7.97 7.82 12.80
N CYS A 78 6.74 8.08 12.34
CA CYS A 78 6.45 9.25 11.50
C CYS A 78 6.88 10.58 12.16
N GLN A 79 6.70 10.71 13.49
CA GLN A 79 7.14 11.89 14.24
C GLN A 79 8.66 12.03 14.32
N GLY A 80 9.40 10.94 14.23
CA GLY A 80 10.86 10.92 14.17
C GLY A 80 11.44 11.28 12.79
N ILE A 81 10.62 11.30 11.73
CA ILE A 81 11.07 11.50 10.35
C ILE A 81 10.98 12.97 9.94
N GLY A 82 12.05 13.50 9.35
CA GLY A 82 12.09 14.85 8.78
C GLY A 82 11.94 15.96 9.83
N ARG A 83 11.51 17.15 9.39
CA ARG A 83 11.21 18.27 10.29
C ARG A 83 9.83 18.84 9.93
N PRO A 84 9.00 19.19 10.92
CA PRO A 84 7.72 19.84 10.65
C PRO A 84 7.93 21.21 9.95
N PRO A 85 6.94 21.69 9.17
CA PRO A 85 5.62 21.07 8.97
C PRO A 85 5.60 19.97 7.90
N GLU A 86 6.63 19.88 7.05
CA GLU A 86 6.65 19.01 5.88
C GLU A 86 7.67 17.88 6.03
N ARG A 87 7.17 16.66 6.21
CA ARG A 87 7.99 15.45 6.40
C ARG A 87 8.07 14.60 5.13
N CYS A 88 7.03 14.63 4.29
CA CYS A 88 6.97 13.96 3.00
C CYS A 88 6.40 14.93 1.95
N PRO A 89 7.23 15.65 1.20
CA PRO A 89 6.77 16.57 0.17
C PRO A 89 5.91 15.86 -0.89
N THR A 90 5.03 16.62 -1.56
CA THR A 90 4.20 16.09 -2.65
C THR A 90 5.06 15.46 -3.74
N GLY A 91 4.75 14.21 -4.12
CA GLY A 91 5.50 13.45 -5.12
C GLY A 91 6.67 12.63 -4.56
N ASN A 92 6.95 12.75 -3.26
CA ASN A 92 7.92 11.92 -2.55
C ASN A 92 7.22 10.80 -1.79
N THR A 93 8.02 9.86 -1.28
CA THR A 93 7.55 8.74 -0.47
C THR A 93 8.45 8.57 0.74
N VAL A 94 7.86 8.26 1.89
CA VAL A 94 8.57 7.90 3.13
C VAL A 94 8.23 6.46 3.52
N LEU A 95 9.25 5.68 3.86
CA LEU A 95 9.11 4.28 4.29
C LEU A 95 9.13 4.19 5.82
N THR A 96 8.20 3.41 6.37
CA THR A 96 8.14 3.05 7.79
C THR A 96 7.93 1.54 7.97
N SER A 97 8.05 1.07 9.20
CA SER A 97 7.68 -0.32 9.54
C SER A 97 6.15 -0.50 9.53
N GLY A 98 5.67 -1.70 9.20
CA GLY A 98 4.24 -2.03 9.21
C GLY A 98 3.65 -2.26 10.61
N TYR A 99 4.50 -2.46 11.62
CA TYR A 99 4.10 -2.71 13.01
C TYR A 99 3.12 -3.87 13.15
N ARG A 100 1.87 -3.60 13.52
CA ARG A 100 0.83 -4.62 13.72
C ARG A 100 0.12 -5.00 12.42
N LEU A 101 0.43 -4.35 11.30
CA LEU A 101 -0.10 -4.75 10.00
C LEU A 101 0.45 -6.11 9.58
N ALA A 102 -0.31 -6.82 8.74
CA ALA A 102 0.21 -7.99 8.03
C ALA A 102 1.30 -7.60 7.02
N ALA A 103 1.23 -6.38 6.49
CA ALA A 103 2.25 -5.82 5.62
C ALA A 103 3.53 -5.50 6.39
N LYS A 104 4.70 -5.75 5.79
CA LYS A 104 5.99 -5.49 6.45
C LYS A 104 6.31 -4.00 6.57
N HIS A 105 5.86 -3.21 5.60
CA HIS A 105 6.15 -1.78 5.50
C HIS A 105 4.93 -0.94 5.10
N VAL A 106 4.95 0.34 5.46
CA VAL A 106 4.03 1.35 4.92
C VAL A 106 4.83 2.37 4.11
N LEU A 107 4.38 2.61 2.88
CA LEU A 107 4.90 3.64 1.99
C LEU A 107 3.94 4.83 2.03
N HIS A 108 4.36 5.93 2.66
CA HIS A 108 3.55 7.14 2.85
C HIS A 108 3.77 8.14 1.72
#